data_AF-A0A7S0V6H7-F1
#
_entry.id   AF-A0A7S0V6H7-F1
#
_cell.length_a   1.000
_cell.length_b   1.000
_cell.length_c   1.000
_cell.angle_alpha   90.00
_cell.angle_beta   90.00
_cell.angle_gamma   90.00
#
_symmetry.space_group_name_H-M   'P 1'
#
loop_
_entity.id
_entity.type
_entity.pdbx_description
1 polymer ?
#
loop_
_entity_poly.entity_id
_entity_poly.type
_entity_poly.pdbx_seq_one_letter_code
_entity_poly.pdbx_strand_id
1 'polypeptide(L)'
;GEKKGLLYGLQVVYFVHRQNDTVLVAQDGQDEVNWIKRAEAVTPDGQICPVGMWRLKKVKVEGAGDQVPRTGGVCVIEHIVSGKYLATNEEGYTVLSPMLYDEGCRWSFLAHSEAQHTGLGVGEVVWLLQEPPEGEDQAKRRIWLSDSSMQNAQGTTFCGQGVLQDGKEPDNTDVVELRTAPPKLTASVEVVRRSQETLGAILEHLKANAVPVDPDLPDDERVKAVKYTPLGPMLRRILPVFEPIMARLINGCTFSNEQDPILRTGPPHAAHQDLLRQIGAINTSIAIASHLLNDLNLPLPVVKKQLPLAWRLGRLCYKLVEMASFNHPTNKLHLSAEVSGFMKHARAEVGAYFAMVEVYKDTKSLLNDLSKEHFAMYLRFLKTTRSSRILEFLTITVRCNGEPLRRNQNMVAGMIFDEMRSMIYQVEITEDDILLRDVSGLAMEADTFNNFAKGTEPEAATPPPPFYAGGIR
;
A
#
# COMPACT_ATOMS: atom_id res chain seq x y z
N GLY A 1 -28.48 -14.45 29.26
CA GLY A 1 -27.19 -13.81 29.53
C GLY A 1 -26.09 -14.72 29.04
N GLU A 2 -25.45 -14.37 27.94
CA GLU A 2 -24.23 -15.06 27.52
C GLU A 2 -23.19 -14.87 28.63
N LYS A 3 -22.53 -15.96 29.05
CA LYS A 3 -21.43 -15.87 30.00
C LYS A 3 -20.32 -15.05 29.33
N LYS A 4 -20.15 -13.80 29.74
CA LYS A 4 -19.03 -12.97 29.31
C LYS A 4 -17.75 -13.71 29.67
N GLY A 5 -16.90 -13.98 28.68
CA GLY A 5 -15.59 -14.61 28.89
C GLY A 5 -14.70 -13.72 29.75
N LEU A 6 -13.62 -14.28 30.28
CA LEU A 6 -12.58 -13.53 30.96
C LEU A 6 -11.53 -13.06 29.95
N LEU A 7 -10.90 -11.92 30.22
CA LEU A 7 -9.76 -11.41 29.47
C LEU A 7 -8.46 -12.04 29.98
N TYR A 8 -7.66 -12.52 29.04
CA TYR A 8 -6.35 -13.14 29.28
C TYR A 8 -5.26 -12.28 28.66
N GLY A 9 -4.05 -12.37 29.21
CA GLY A 9 -2.90 -11.75 28.58
C GLY A 9 -2.68 -12.29 27.15
N LEU A 10 -2.05 -11.47 26.32
CA LEU A 10 -1.86 -11.63 24.87
C LEU A 10 -3.12 -11.52 24.02
N GLN A 11 -4.31 -11.39 24.62
CA GLN A 11 -5.52 -11.09 23.87
C GLN A 11 -5.47 -9.69 23.26
N VAL A 12 -6.11 -9.58 22.11
CA VAL A 12 -6.21 -8.33 21.36
C VAL A 12 -7.58 -7.75 21.57
N VAL A 13 -7.62 -6.48 21.94
CA VAL A 13 -8.82 -5.75 22.32
C VAL A 13 -8.94 -4.45 21.54
N TYR A 14 -10.16 -3.92 21.52
CA TYR A 14 -10.48 -2.54 21.18
C TYR A 14 -10.85 -1.81 22.47
N PHE A 15 -10.37 -0.59 22.61
CA PHE A 15 -10.78 0.34 23.65
C PHE A 15 -11.90 1.22 23.08
N VAL A 16 -13.14 1.02 23.54
CA VAL A 16 -14.30 1.77 23.07
C VAL A 16 -14.79 2.71 24.17
N HIS A 17 -14.69 4.02 23.95
CA HIS A 17 -15.18 5.01 24.89
C HIS A 17 -16.71 4.97 24.95
N ARG A 18 -17.28 4.73 26.13
CA ARG A 18 -18.71 4.40 26.25
C ARG A 18 -19.64 5.57 25.95
N GLN A 19 -19.27 6.77 26.37
CA GLN A 19 -20.13 7.95 26.23
C GLN A 19 -20.14 8.49 24.80
N ASN A 20 -18.97 8.54 24.17
CA ASN A 20 -18.78 9.19 22.87
C ASN A 20 -18.84 8.20 21.70
N ASP A 21 -18.93 6.90 21.97
CA ASP A 21 -18.83 5.81 20.98
C ASP A 21 -17.61 6.02 20.07
N THR A 22 -16.46 6.31 20.68
CA THR A 22 -15.17 6.48 20.01
C THR A 22 -14.27 5.28 20.28
N VAL A 23 -13.30 5.05 19.40
CA VAL A 23 -12.31 3.97 19.52
C VAL A 23 -10.93 4.60 19.62
N LEU A 24 -10.11 4.10 20.55
CA LEU A 24 -8.70 4.48 20.63
C LEU A 24 -7.94 3.87 19.46
N VAL A 25 -7.37 4.72 18.61
CA VAL A 25 -6.58 4.31 17.44
C VAL A 25 -5.22 4.98 17.47
N ALA A 26 -4.23 4.32 16.88
CA ALA A 26 -2.98 4.99 16.56
C ALA A 26 -2.98 5.41 15.09
N GLN A 27 -2.60 6.66 14.82
CA GLN A 27 -2.48 7.14 13.45
C GLN A 27 -1.13 6.74 12.85
N ASP A 28 -1.18 6.33 11.59
CA ASP A 28 0.01 5.89 10.87
C ASP A 28 0.98 7.07 10.64
N GLY A 29 2.27 6.83 10.88
CA GLY A 29 3.35 7.80 10.61
C GLY A 29 3.49 8.99 11.58
N GLN A 30 2.58 9.20 12.54
CA GLN A 30 2.62 10.37 13.44
C GLN A 30 2.97 10.02 14.90
N ASP A 31 3.10 8.75 15.27
CA ASP A 31 3.30 8.30 16.66
C ASP A 31 2.26 8.84 17.67
N GLU A 32 1.15 9.37 17.15
CA GLU A 32 0.03 9.92 17.90
C GLU A 32 -1.05 8.87 18.12
N VAL A 33 -1.64 8.89 19.31
CA VAL A 33 -2.78 8.06 19.68
C VAL A 33 -3.98 8.96 19.92
N ASN A 34 -5.05 8.68 19.19
CA ASN A 34 -6.23 9.53 19.10
C ASN A 34 -7.51 8.71 19.30
N TRP A 35 -8.53 9.34 19.84
CA TRP A 35 -9.89 8.82 19.83
C TRP A 35 -10.59 9.26 18.56
N ILE A 36 -11.11 8.30 17.79
CA ILE A 36 -11.92 8.57 16.59
C ILE A 36 -13.32 8.01 16.76
N LYS A 37 -14.32 8.60 16.11
CA LYS A 37 -15.69 8.06 16.13
C LYS A 37 -15.69 6.62 15.63
N ARG A 38 -16.41 5.74 16.33
CA ARG A 38 -16.48 4.33 15.95
C ARG A 38 -17.06 4.13 14.56
N ALA A 39 -18.01 4.97 14.14
CA ALA A 39 -18.55 4.94 12.78
C ALA A 39 -17.48 5.19 11.70
N GLU A 40 -16.43 5.95 12.02
CA GLU A 40 -15.27 6.20 11.15
C GLU A 40 -14.22 5.08 11.28
N ALA A 41 -14.19 4.40 12.44
CA ALA A 41 -13.32 3.29 12.74
C ALA A 41 -13.90 1.93 12.32
N VAL A 42 -15.03 1.87 11.62
CA VAL A 42 -15.70 0.61 11.27
C VAL A 42 -15.63 0.39 9.76
N THR A 43 -15.13 -0.79 9.39
CA THR A 43 -15.11 -1.32 8.02
C THR A 43 -16.54 -1.53 7.48
N PRO A 44 -16.74 -1.60 6.15
CA PRO A 44 -18.07 -1.80 5.56
C PRO A 44 -18.84 -3.03 6.07
N ASP A 45 -18.13 -4.06 6.56
CA ASP A 45 -18.69 -5.28 7.16
C ASP A 45 -18.94 -5.17 8.68
N GLY A 46 -18.79 -3.97 9.26
CA GLY A 46 -19.10 -3.70 10.66
C GLY A 46 -17.95 -4.01 11.64
N GLN A 47 -16.77 -4.43 11.15
CA GLN A 47 -15.61 -4.72 12.01
C GLN A 47 -14.82 -3.44 12.32
N ILE A 48 -14.32 -3.32 13.55
CA ILE A 48 -13.47 -2.18 13.91
C ILE A 48 -12.10 -2.32 13.22
N CYS A 49 -11.62 -1.20 12.68
CA CYS A 49 -10.42 -1.07 11.87
C CYS A 49 -9.17 -1.59 12.61
N PRO A 50 -8.22 -2.24 11.90
CA PRO A 50 -6.99 -2.78 12.51
C PRO A 50 -6.17 -1.77 13.32
N VAL A 51 -6.16 -0.49 12.95
CA VAL A 51 -5.46 0.59 13.69
C VAL A 51 -6.00 0.85 15.11
N GLY A 52 -7.14 0.26 15.47
CA GLY A 52 -7.69 0.29 16.83
C GLY A 52 -7.42 -0.98 17.64
N MET A 53 -6.61 -1.91 17.13
CA MET A 53 -6.36 -3.19 17.77
C MET A 53 -5.13 -3.13 18.69
N TRP A 54 -5.34 -3.48 19.94
CA TRP A 54 -4.32 -3.40 20.99
C TRP A 54 -4.14 -4.74 21.69
N ARG A 55 -2.91 -5.23 21.79
CA ARG A 55 -2.56 -6.45 22.53
C ARG A 55 -2.21 -6.11 23.96
N LEU A 56 -2.87 -6.76 24.91
CA LEU A 56 -2.54 -6.66 26.32
C LEU A 56 -1.39 -7.62 26.65
N LYS A 57 -0.26 -7.13 27.16
CA LYS A 57 0.85 -7.99 27.63
C LYS A 57 1.12 -7.71 29.10
N LYS A 58 1.34 -8.73 29.91
CA LYS A 58 1.83 -8.52 31.28
C LYS A 58 3.31 -8.13 31.24
N VAL A 59 3.74 -7.30 32.20
CA VAL A 59 5.15 -6.88 32.31
C VAL A 59 6.07 -8.08 32.59
N LYS A 60 5.59 -9.02 33.41
CA LYS A 60 6.31 -10.27 33.70
C LYS A 60 6.00 -11.33 32.64
N VAL A 61 7.04 -12.01 32.17
CA VAL A 61 6.92 -13.13 31.23
C VAL A 61 6.21 -14.32 31.89
N GLU A 62 6.51 -14.57 33.16
CA GLU A 62 5.79 -15.55 33.97
C GLU A 62 4.32 -15.12 34.12
N GLY A 63 3.41 -15.99 33.69
CA GLY A 63 1.98 -15.69 33.70
C GLY A 63 1.51 -14.75 32.59
N ALA A 64 2.30 -14.55 31.52
CA ALA A 64 1.90 -13.67 30.41
C ALA A 64 0.56 -14.06 29.74
N GLY A 65 0.14 -15.32 29.85
CA GLY A 65 -1.16 -15.81 29.39
C GLY A 65 -2.25 -15.87 30.46
N ASP A 66 -1.92 -15.52 31.72
CA ASP A 66 -2.89 -15.55 32.81
C ASP A 66 -3.93 -14.44 32.65
N GLN A 67 -5.02 -14.57 33.41
CA GLN A 67 -6.10 -13.59 33.44
C GLN A 67 -5.58 -12.17 33.73
N VAL A 68 -6.10 -11.18 33.00
CA VAL A 68 -5.84 -9.77 33.31
C VAL A 68 -6.61 -9.40 34.57
N PRO A 69 -5.94 -8.98 35.66
CA PRO A 69 -6.63 -8.70 36.92
C PRO A 69 -7.50 -7.43 36.81
N ARG A 70 -8.59 -7.38 37.59
CA ARG A 70 -9.53 -6.24 37.60
C ARG A 70 -8.93 -4.95 38.15
N THR A 71 -7.94 -5.09 39.02
CA THR A 71 -7.34 -4.00 39.79
C THR A 71 -5.89 -4.33 40.11
N GLY A 72 -4.99 -3.37 39.95
CA GLY A 72 -3.61 -3.43 40.42
C GLY A 72 -2.63 -4.31 39.63
N GLY A 73 -3.05 -4.91 38.51
CA GLY A 73 -2.10 -5.59 37.62
C GLY A 73 -1.54 -4.65 36.56
N VAL A 74 -0.22 -4.58 36.50
CA VAL A 74 0.49 -3.80 35.48
C VAL A 74 0.61 -4.61 34.19
N CYS A 75 0.21 -3.99 33.09
CA CYS A 75 0.34 -4.46 31.74
C CYS A 75 1.00 -3.39 30.86
N VAL A 76 1.43 -3.80 29.69
CA VAL A 76 1.76 -2.92 28.58
C VAL A 76 0.78 -3.19 27.45
N ILE A 77 0.51 -2.17 26.65
CA ILE A 77 -0.53 -2.21 25.63
C ILE A 77 0.16 -2.00 24.29
N GLU A 78 0.34 -3.07 23.52
CA GLU A 78 1.01 -3.04 22.22
C GLU A 78 -0.01 -2.76 21.11
N HIS A 79 0.24 -1.75 20.28
CA HIS A 79 -0.50 -1.53 19.04
C HIS A 79 -0.12 -2.61 18.02
N ILE A 80 -1.08 -3.45 17.61
CA ILE A 80 -0.76 -4.66 16.85
C ILE A 80 -0.27 -4.37 15.42
N VAL A 81 -0.64 -3.22 14.85
CA VAL A 81 -0.29 -2.83 13.48
C VAL A 81 1.15 -2.31 13.42
N SER A 82 1.54 -1.43 14.35
CA SER A 82 2.89 -0.85 14.37
C SER A 82 3.91 -1.62 15.22
N GLY A 83 3.45 -2.51 16.11
CA GLY A 83 4.32 -3.19 17.09
C GLY A 83 4.88 -2.28 18.20
N LYS A 84 4.44 -1.02 18.24
CA LYS A 84 4.81 -0.04 19.28
C LYS A 84 3.87 -0.15 20.48
N TYR A 85 4.23 0.47 21.60
CA TYR A 85 3.49 0.44 22.85
C TYR A 85 2.77 1.76 23.10
N LEU A 86 1.55 1.71 23.63
CA LEU A 86 0.87 2.87 24.16
C LEU A 86 1.68 3.41 25.34
N ALA A 87 2.11 4.65 25.22
CA ALA A 87 2.88 5.36 26.22
C ALA A 87 2.30 6.75 26.44
N THR A 88 2.87 7.50 27.38
CA THR A 88 2.66 8.94 27.44
C THR A 88 3.99 9.66 27.43
N ASN A 89 4.01 10.86 26.84
CA ASN A 89 5.17 11.73 26.86
C ASN A 89 5.22 12.59 28.14
N GLU A 90 6.27 13.40 28.28
CA GLU A 90 6.47 14.32 29.43
C GLU A 90 5.34 15.36 29.57
N GLU A 91 4.67 15.68 28.47
CA GLU A 91 3.55 16.62 28.42
C GLU A 91 2.20 15.98 28.81
N GLY A 92 2.17 14.66 29.07
CA GLY A 92 0.97 13.93 29.46
C GLY A 92 0.05 13.53 28.28
N TYR A 93 0.55 13.57 27.05
CA TYR A 93 -0.18 13.11 25.87
C TYR A 93 0.09 11.64 25.60
N THR A 94 -0.93 10.92 25.11
CA THR A 94 -0.76 9.54 24.64
C THR A 94 -0.02 9.47 23.32
N VAL A 95 1.06 8.69 23.29
CA VAL A 95 1.95 8.49 22.14
C VAL A 95 2.27 7.01 21.94
N LEU A 96 2.87 6.66 20.81
CA LEU A 96 3.44 5.34 20.58
C LEU A 96 4.94 5.31 20.88
N SER A 97 5.36 4.50 21.85
CA SER A 97 6.77 4.23 22.11
C SER A 97 7.26 2.95 21.45
N PRO A 98 8.44 2.94 20.78
CA PRO A 98 9.07 1.70 20.33
C PRO A 98 9.68 0.87 21.48
N MET A 99 9.83 1.45 22.67
CA MET A 99 10.52 0.85 23.82
C MET A 99 9.52 0.39 24.87
N LEU A 100 9.59 -0.90 25.19
CA LEU A 100 8.74 -1.51 26.21
C LEU A 100 8.94 -0.93 27.61
N TYR A 101 10.16 -0.47 27.91
CA TYR A 101 10.60 -0.06 29.25
C TYR A 101 10.49 1.45 29.50
N ASP A 102 9.96 2.21 28.56
CA ASP A 102 9.70 3.62 28.79
C ASP A 102 8.71 3.76 29.95
N GLU A 103 8.97 4.70 30.85
CA GLU A 103 8.21 4.87 32.09
C GLU A 103 6.71 5.05 31.81
N GLY A 104 6.36 5.69 30.69
CA GLY A 104 4.98 5.90 30.27
C GLY A 104 4.24 4.66 29.73
N CYS A 105 4.89 3.51 29.53
CA CYS A 105 4.29 2.33 28.91
C CYS A 105 3.50 1.43 29.88
N ARG A 106 3.50 1.74 31.18
CA ARG A 106 2.91 0.88 32.21
C ARG A 106 1.47 1.28 32.49
N TRP A 107 0.55 0.35 32.28
CA TRP A 107 -0.87 0.58 32.43
C TRP A 107 -1.51 -0.44 33.37
N SER A 108 -2.51 -0.02 34.12
CA SER A 108 -3.40 -0.90 34.86
C SER A 108 -4.85 -0.54 34.59
N PHE A 109 -5.74 -1.42 35.06
CA PHE A 109 -7.17 -1.26 34.89
C PHE A 109 -7.83 -1.11 36.25
N LEU A 110 -8.84 -0.25 36.31
CA LEU A 110 -9.78 -0.18 37.43
C LEU A 110 -11.18 -0.45 36.89
N ALA A 111 -11.79 -1.56 37.30
CA ALA A 111 -13.15 -1.89 36.88
C ALA A 111 -14.18 -0.90 37.46
N HIS A 112 -15.13 -0.48 36.63
CA HIS A 112 -16.20 0.45 37.04
C HIS A 112 -17.26 -0.16 37.96
N SER A 113 -17.44 -1.48 37.90
CA SER A 113 -18.40 -2.20 38.73
C SER A 113 -17.69 -3.06 39.78
N GLU A 114 -18.32 -3.26 40.93
CA GLU A 114 -17.93 -4.30 41.87
C GLU A 114 -18.44 -5.65 41.34
N ALA A 115 -17.53 -6.54 40.93
CA ALA A 115 -17.88 -7.91 40.58
C ALA A 115 -17.10 -8.90 41.45
N GLN A 116 -17.68 -10.09 41.63
CA GLN A 116 -17.17 -11.13 42.53
C GLN A 116 -15.97 -11.92 41.97
N HIS A 117 -15.63 -11.76 40.69
CA HIS A 117 -14.47 -12.43 40.07
C HIS A 117 -13.21 -11.57 40.13
N THR A 118 -12.01 -12.18 40.03
CA THR A 118 -10.73 -11.49 40.26
C THR A 118 -10.12 -10.83 39.03
N GLY A 119 -10.49 -11.23 37.81
CA GLY A 119 -9.98 -10.60 36.59
C GLY A 119 -11.07 -10.06 35.66
N LEU A 120 -10.63 -9.34 34.64
CA LEU A 120 -11.51 -8.55 33.77
C LEU A 120 -12.38 -9.44 32.88
N GLY A 121 -13.63 -9.06 32.72
CA GLY A 121 -14.55 -9.67 31.76
C GLY A 121 -14.44 -9.03 30.37
N VAL A 122 -14.80 -9.79 29.33
CA VAL A 122 -15.02 -9.25 27.99
C VAL A 122 -16.25 -8.34 27.98
N GLY A 123 -16.11 -7.12 27.45
CA GLY A 123 -17.15 -6.09 27.48
C GLY A 123 -17.34 -5.50 28.87
N GLU A 124 -16.32 -5.58 29.72
CA GLU A 124 -16.26 -4.86 30.98
C GLU A 124 -15.85 -3.39 30.74
N VAL A 125 -16.40 -2.52 31.56
CA VAL A 125 -16.16 -1.08 31.55
C VAL A 125 -15.10 -0.78 32.61
N VAL A 126 -14.01 -0.15 32.20
CA VAL A 126 -12.84 0.11 33.02
C VAL A 126 -12.37 1.56 32.84
N TRP A 127 -11.65 2.07 33.84
CA TRP A 127 -10.73 3.18 33.64
C TRP A 127 -9.35 2.63 33.31
N LEU A 128 -8.64 3.33 32.42
CA LEU A 128 -7.27 3.02 32.07
C LEU A 128 -6.33 3.92 32.88
N LEU A 129 -5.52 3.31 33.73
CA LEU A 129 -4.61 4.01 34.64
C LEU A 129 -3.19 3.86 34.13
N GLN A 130 -2.47 4.96 34.04
CA GLN A 130 -1.02 4.89 33.92
C GLN A 130 -0.40 4.69 35.30
N GLU A 131 0.45 3.68 35.40
CA GLU A 131 1.19 3.39 36.62
C GLU A 131 2.44 4.28 36.68
N PRO A 132 2.76 4.86 37.86
CA PRO A 132 3.95 5.68 38.01
C PRO A 132 5.24 4.83 37.85
N PRO A 133 6.38 5.50 37.62
CA PRO A 133 7.69 4.84 37.60
C PRO A 133 7.95 4.01 38.86
N GLU A 134 8.75 2.96 38.70
CA GLU A 134 9.08 2.05 39.79
C GLU A 134 9.80 2.79 40.93
N GLY A 135 9.20 2.82 42.11
CA GLY A 135 9.76 3.52 43.29
C GLY A 135 9.08 4.84 43.64
N GLU A 136 8.22 5.38 42.77
CA GLU A 136 7.32 6.48 43.14
C GLU A 136 6.13 5.98 43.97
N ASP A 137 5.62 6.85 44.82
CA ASP A 137 4.50 6.55 45.73
C ASP A 137 3.19 6.43 44.93
N GLN A 138 2.76 5.19 44.67
CA GLN A 138 1.53 4.87 43.93
C GLN A 138 0.27 5.54 44.49
N ALA A 139 0.27 5.89 45.79
CA ALA A 139 -0.87 6.57 46.40
C ALA A 139 -0.97 8.04 45.98
N LYS A 140 0.13 8.66 45.53
CA LYS A 140 0.21 10.10 45.26
C LYS A 140 -0.06 10.49 43.82
N ARG A 141 0.19 9.59 42.87
CA ARG A 141 0.08 9.90 41.44
C ARG A 141 -0.74 8.83 40.73
N ARG A 142 -2.03 9.10 40.59
CA ARG A 142 -2.93 8.30 39.75
C ARG A 142 -3.27 9.14 38.55
N ILE A 143 -2.80 8.69 37.40
CA ILE A 143 -3.02 9.37 36.14
C ILE A 143 -3.92 8.51 35.28
N TRP A 144 -5.05 9.08 34.86
CA TRP A 144 -6.08 8.34 34.11
C TRP A 144 -6.15 8.88 32.68
N LEU A 145 -6.39 8.00 31.73
CA LEU A 145 -6.71 8.40 30.37
C LEU A 145 -8.09 9.07 30.37
N SER A 146 -8.13 10.38 30.11
CA SER A 146 -9.34 11.19 30.10
C SER A 146 -9.66 11.68 28.71
N ASP A 147 -10.95 11.90 28.48
CA ASP A 147 -11.50 12.44 27.25
C ASP A 147 -11.79 13.95 27.31
N SER A 148 -11.44 14.58 28.43
CA SER A 148 -11.70 15.99 28.74
C SER A 148 -11.12 17.01 27.74
N SER A 149 -10.15 16.64 26.92
CA SER A 149 -9.60 17.48 25.84
C SER A 149 -10.49 17.52 24.58
N MET A 150 -11.53 16.68 24.48
CA MET A 150 -12.38 16.55 23.28
C MET A 150 -13.23 17.77 22.92
N GLN A 151 -13.24 18.84 23.72
CA GLN A 151 -14.30 19.83 23.62
C GLN A 151 -14.23 20.81 22.43
N ASN A 152 -13.19 20.85 21.58
CA ASN A 152 -13.10 21.91 20.55
C ASN A 152 -12.43 21.55 19.21
N ALA A 153 -12.72 20.40 18.61
CA ALA A 153 -12.41 20.20 17.18
C ALA A 153 -13.56 20.76 16.31
N GLN A 154 -13.50 22.04 15.96
CA GLN A 154 -14.37 22.63 14.92
C GLN A 154 -14.00 22.05 13.55
N GLY A 155 -14.51 20.85 13.22
CA GLY A 155 -14.24 20.16 11.96
C GLY A 155 -15.11 18.91 11.79
N THR A 156 -15.26 18.45 10.54
CA THR A 156 -16.10 17.28 10.21
C THR A 156 -15.49 15.94 10.67
N THR A 157 -14.21 15.92 11.02
CA THR A 157 -13.48 14.75 11.55
C THR A 157 -13.26 14.91 13.04
N PHE A 158 -13.77 13.94 13.80
CA PHE A 158 -13.70 13.94 15.26
C PHE A 158 -12.42 13.23 15.71
N CYS A 159 -11.43 14.01 16.16
CA CYS A 159 -10.14 13.50 16.62
C CYS A 159 -9.78 14.18 17.94
N GLY A 160 -9.87 13.44 19.04
CA GLY A 160 -9.45 13.91 20.36
C GLY A 160 -8.17 13.20 20.78
N GLN A 161 -7.13 13.94 21.15
CA GLN A 161 -5.91 13.35 21.70
C GLN A 161 -6.19 12.87 23.13
N GLY A 162 -5.75 11.65 23.47
CA GLY A 162 -5.84 11.16 24.84
C GLY A 162 -4.99 12.03 25.77
N VAL A 163 -5.64 12.65 26.77
CA VAL A 163 -4.95 13.48 27.76
C VAL A 163 -5.06 12.84 29.12
N LEU A 164 -3.94 12.88 29.83
CA LEU A 164 -3.85 12.43 31.20
C LEU A 164 -4.35 13.47 32.20
N GLN A 165 -5.23 13.07 33.13
CA GLN A 165 -5.58 13.89 34.29
C GLN A 165 -4.89 13.39 35.56
N ASP A 166 -4.15 14.27 36.24
CA ASP A 166 -3.49 13.98 37.51
C ASP A 166 -4.31 14.48 38.71
N GLY A 167 -4.32 13.70 39.80
CA GLY A 167 -4.83 14.12 41.12
C GLY A 167 -6.35 14.25 41.26
N LYS A 168 -7.14 13.99 40.22
CA LYS A 168 -8.62 13.95 40.30
C LYS A 168 -9.13 12.52 40.36
N GLU A 169 -10.28 12.32 41.01
CA GLU A 169 -11.03 11.07 40.89
C GLU A 169 -11.46 10.88 39.42
N PRO A 170 -11.41 9.64 38.90
CA PRO A 170 -11.75 9.39 37.51
C PRO A 170 -13.23 9.69 37.26
N ASP A 171 -13.53 10.44 36.20
CA ASP A 171 -14.92 10.73 35.83
C ASP A 171 -15.58 9.47 35.27
N ASN A 172 -16.88 9.31 35.53
CA ASN A 172 -17.70 8.27 34.91
C ASN A 172 -17.82 8.47 33.39
N THR A 173 -17.50 9.66 32.89
CA THR A 173 -17.43 9.94 31.45
C THR A 173 -16.25 9.26 30.78
N ASP A 174 -15.12 9.09 31.49
CA ASP A 174 -13.83 8.63 30.95
C ASP A 174 -13.71 7.09 30.89
N VAL A 175 -14.84 6.38 30.95
CA VAL A 175 -14.85 4.92 31.00
C VAL A 175 -14.77 4.28 29.62
N VAL A 176 -13.97 3.22 29.54
CA VAL A 176 -13.69 2.48 28.32
C VAL A 176 -14.22 1.06 28.41
N GLU A 177 -14.95 0.61 27.41
CA GLU A 177 -15.38 -0.77 27.25
C GLU A 177 -14.31 -1.58 26.51
N LEU A 178 -13.88 -2.70 27.11
CA LEU A 178 -12.91 -3.61 26.50
C LEU A 178 -13.61 -4.64 25.62
N ARG A 179 -13.41 -4.57 24.30
CA ARG A 179 -13.98 -5.55 23.36
C ARG A 179 -12.90 -6.41 22.74
N THR A 180 -13.06 -7.73 22.73
CA THR A 180 -12.08 -8.62 22.10
C THR A 180 -12.15 -8.53 20.58
N ALA A 181 -10.98 -8.43 19.94
CA ALA A 181 -10.89 -8.52 18.49
C ALA A 181 -11.09 -9.96 18.00
N PRO A 182 -11.71 -10.18 16.83
CA PRO A 182 -11.85 -11.51 16.26
C PRO A 182 -10.49 -12.20 16.07
N PRO A 183 -10.32 -13.47 16.48
CA PRO A 183 -9.04 -14.18 16.34
C PRO A 183 -8.55 -14.27 14.88
N LYS A 184 -9.47 -14.45 13.92
CA LYS A 184 -9.14 -14.49 12.49
C LYS A 184 -8.56 -13.17 11.99
N LEU A 185 -9.16 -12.04 12.37
CA LEU A 185 -8.67 -10.71 12.01
C LEU A 185 -7.30 -10.47 12.66
N THR A 186 -7.16 -10.79 13.94
CA THR A 186 -5.90 -10.71 14.68
C THR A 186 -4.77 -11.47 13.99
N ALA A 187 -5.04 -12.71 13.57
CA ALA A 187 -4.07 -13.51 12.83
C ALA A 187 -3.69 -12.88 11.48
N SER A 188 -4.67 -12.33 10.75
CA SER A 188 -4.41 -11.63 9.48
C SER A 188 -3.51 -10.41 9.68
N VAL A 189 -3.78 -9.59 10.69
CA VAL A 189 -3.00 -8.38 10.99
C VAL A 189 -1.56 -8.74 11.35
N GLU A 190 -1.36 -9.73 12.21
CA GLU A 190 -0.02 -10.24 12.56
C GLU A 190 0.74 -10.77 11.35
N VAL A 191 0.07 -11.51 10.48
CA VAL A 191 0.67 -12.05 9.25
C VAL A 191 1.11 -10.93 8.32
N VAL A 192 0.29 -9.90 8.14
CA VAL A 192 0.63 -8.75 7.27
C VAL A 192 1.76 -7.92 7.89
N ARG A 193 1.72 -7.64 9.20
CA ARG A 193 2.79 -6.91 9.90
C ARG A 193 4.14 -7.60 9.74
N ARG A 194 4.23 -8.89 10.10
CA ARG A 194 5.49 -9.65 9.97
C ARG A 194 5.99 -9.72 8.52
N SER A 195 5.06 -9.81 7.57
CA SER A 195 5.37 -9.76 6.15
C SER A 195 5.98 -8.42 5.77
N GLN A 196 5.39 -7.32 6.21
CA GLN A 196 5.91 -5.97 5.97
C GLN A 196 7.27 -5.75 6.63
N GLU A 197 7.48 -6.19 7.87
CA GLU A 197 8.79 -6.10 8.55
C GLU A 197 9.87 -6.84 7.77
N THR A 198 9.54 -8.05 7.28
CA THR A 198 10.45 -8.84 6.45
C THR A 198 10.74 -8.15 5.12
N LEU A 199 9.73 -7.57 4.47
CA LEU A 199 9.91 -6.78 3.24
C LEU A 199 10.78 -5.53 3.49
N GLY A 200 10.60 -4.85 4.63
CA GLY A 200 11.42 -3.72 5.06
C GLY A 200 12.89 -4.13 5.25
N ALA A 201 13.14 -5.24 5.94
CA ALA A 201 14.49 -5.77 6.09
C ALA A 201 15.12 -6.17 4.74
N ILE A 202 14.33 -6.73 3.81
CA ILE A 202 14.78 -7.04 2.45
C ILE A 202 15.14 -5.75 1.70
N LEU A 203 14.31 -4.71 1.79
CA LEU A 203 14.57 -3.42 1.16
C LEU A 203 15.88 -2.79 1.66
N GLU A 204 16.08 -2.76 2.98
CA GLU A 204 17.31 -2.23 3.57
C GLU A 204 18.53 -3.07 3.19
N HIS A 205 18.38 -4.40 3.12
CA HIS A 205 19.45 -5.27 2.64
C HIS A 205 19.78 -4.99 1.16
N LEU A 206 18.78 -4.78 0.30
CA LEU A 206 18.98 -4.41 -1.11
C LEU A 206 19.72 -3.07 -1.23
N LYS A 207 19.28 -2.03 -0.52
CA LYS A 207 19.95 -0.73 -0.50
C LYS A 207 21.39 -0.81 -0.05
N ALA A 208 21.67 -1.57 1.01
CA ALA A 208 23.03 -1.71 1.54
C ALA A 208 24.00 -2.46 0.60
N ASN A 209 23.48 -3.26 -0.34
CA ASN A 209 24.27 -4.07 -1.27
C ASN A 209 24.19 -3.58 -2.72
N ALA A 210 23.39 -2.54 -2.98
CA ALA A 210 23.33 -1.90 -4.28
C ALA A 210 24.59 -1.07 -4.48
N VAL A 211 25.41 -1.46 -5.46
CA VAL A 211 26.48 -0.61 -5.96
C VAL A 211 25.85 0.26 -7.04
N PRO A 212 25.67 1.58 -6.82
CA PRO A 212 25.16 2.45 -7.86
C PRO A 212 26.11 2.38 -9.04
N VAL A 213 25.55 2.05 -10.19
CA VAL A 213 26.30 2.01 -11.44
C VAL A 213 26.39 3.44 -11.95
N ASP A 214 27.61 3.86 -12.28
CA ASP A 214 27.84 5.17 -12.89
C ASP A 214 26.98 5.30 -14.16
N PRO A 215 26.05 6.28 -14.19
CA PRO A 215 25.12 6.47 -15.31
C PRO A 215 25.84 6.87 -16.60
N ASP A 216 27.07 7.37 -16.53
CA ASP A 216 27.86 7.81 -17.69
C ASP A 216 28.59 6.65 -18.38
N LEU A 217 28.63 5.46 -17.76
CA LEU A 217 29.23 4.28 -18.38
C LEU A 217 28.38 3.76 -19.55
N PRO A 218 29.02 3.25 -20.63
CA PRO A 218 28.31 2.55 -21.70
C PRO A 218 27.47 1.37 -21.18
N ASP A 219 26.33 1.08 -21.81
CA ASP A 219 25.41 0.00 -21.41
C ASP A 219 26.12 -1.34 -21.14
N ASP A 220 27.09 -1.71 -21.99
CA ASP A 220 27.84 -2.95 -21.83
C ASP A 220 28.71 -2.98 -20.57
N GLU A 221 29.28 -1.84 -20.19
CA GLU A 221 30.08 -1.72 -18.96
C GLU A 221 29.19 -1.68 -17.72
N ARG A 222 28.03 -1.02 -17.81
CA ARG A 222 27.00 -1.05 -16.76
C ARG A 222 26.52 -2.47 -16.50
N VAL A 223 26.26 -3.24 -17.56
CA VAL A 223 25.88 -4.66 -17.47
C VAL A 223 26.99 -5.48 -16.83
N LYS A 224 28.25 -5.28 -17.23
CA LYS A 224 29.39 -5.98 -16.64
C LYS A 224 29.49 -5.64 -15.15
N ALA A 225 29.42 -4.36 -14.78
CA ALA A 225 29.46 -3.93 -13.39
C ALA A 225 28.40 -4.66 -12.56
N VAL A 226 27.14 -4.69 -13.00
CA VAL A 226 26.07 -5.39 -12.28
C VAL A 226 26.20 -6.91 -12.32
N LYS A 227 26.77 -7.49 -13.36
CA LYS A 227 27.02 -8.94 -13.42
C LYS A 227 28.06 -9.37 -12.38
N TYR A 228 29.02 -8.50 -12.07
CA TYR A 228 30.05 -8.74 -11.07
C TYR A 228 29.67 -8.25 -9.66
N THR A 229 28.51 -7.58 -9.48
CA THR A 229 28.03 -7.25 -8.13
C THR A 229 27.49 -8.49 -7.41
N PRO A 230 27.49 -8.48 -6.06
CA PRO A 230 26.89 -9.55 -5.26
C PRO A 230 25.35 -9.65 -5.41
N LEU A 231 24.72 -8.76 -6.20
CA LEU A 231 23.27 -8.69 -6.36
C LEU A 231 22.67 -9.99 -6.89
N GLY A 232 23.25 -10.63 -7.91
CA GLY A 232 22.72 -11.88 -8.45
C GLY A 232 22.62 -13.01 -7.40
N PRO A 233 23.73 -13.37 -6.71
CA PRO A 233 23.70 -14.30 -5.59
C PRO A 233 22.75 -13.90 -4.45
N MET A 234 22.67 -12.61 -4.13
CA MET A 234 21.79 -12.07 -3.10
C MET A 234 20.31 -12.26 -3.46
N LEU A 235 19.90 -11.91 -4.68
CA LEU A 235 18.53 -12.09 -5.16
C LEU A 235 18.11 -13.56 -5.14
N ARG A 236 19.03 -14.49 -5.45
CA ARG A 236 18.79 -15.94 -5.31
C ARG A 236 18.49 -16.37 -3.87
N ARG A 237 19.07 -15.69 -2.88
CA ARG A 237 18.80 -15.95 -1.44
C ARG A 237 17.53 -15.28 -0.96
N ILE A 238 17.20 -14.11 -1.49
CA ILE A 238 15.97 -13.37 -1.13
C ILE A 238 14.73 -14.06 -1.69
N LEU A 239 14.78 -14.52 -2.94
CA LEU A 239 13.60 -15.00 -3.66
C LEU A 239 12.77 -16.05 -2.89
N PRO A 240 13.36 -17.10 -2.28
CA PRO A 240 12.60 -18.12 -1.52
C PRO A 240 11.85 -17.58 -0.30
N VAL A 241 12.27 -16.45 0.26
CA VAL A 241 11.58 -15.78 1.38
C VAL A 241 10.54 -14.78 0.86
N PHE A 242 10.92 -14.00 -0.15
CA PHE A 242 10.10 -12.95 -0.71
C PHE A 242 8.85 -13.48 -1.42
N GLU A 243 8.99 -14.51 -2.24
CA GLU A 243 7.89 -15.00 -3.07
C GLU A 243 6.70 -15.54 -2.25
N PRO A 244 6.87 -16.38 -1.21
CA PRO A 244 5.77 -16.80 -0.35
C PRO A 244 5.10 -15.65 0.40
N ILE A 245 5.88 -14.62 0.78
CA ILE A 245 5.34 -13.42 1.42
C ILE A 245 4.43 -12.68 0.44
N MET A 246 4.95 -12.35 -0.74
CA MET A 246 4.16 -11.65 -1.76
C MET A 246 2.95 -12.45 -2.19
N ALA A 247 3.07 -13.76 -2.38
CA ALA A 247 1.96 -14.62 -2.73
C ALA A 247 0.85 -14.53 -1.68
N ARG A 248 1.20 -14.55 -0.39
CA ARG A 248 0.24 -14.43 0.71
C ARG A 248 -0.46 -13.07 0.72
N LEU A 249 0.28 -11.97 0.56
CA LEU A 249 -0.29 -10.62 0.53
C LEU A 249 -1.21 -10.43 -0.68
N ILE A 250 -0.78 -10.86 -1.87
CA ILE A 250 -1.55 -10.79 -3.12
C ILE A 250 -2.83 -11.63 -3.03
N ASN A 251 -2.71 -12.88 -2.56
CA ASN A 251 -3.86 -13.78 -2.43
C ASN A 251 -4.86 -13.29 -1.38
N GLY A 252 -4.40 -12.54 -0.37
CA GLY A 252 -5.25 -11.92 0.65
C GLY A 252 -6.14 -10.79 0.13
N CYS A 253 -5.78 -10.13 -0.97
CA CYS A 253 -6.53 -9.01 -1.55
C CYS A 253 -7.85 -9.43 -2.22
N THR A 254 -8.05 -10.71 -2.53
CA THR A 254 -9.22 -11.19 -3.28
C THR A 254 -9.73 -12.53 -2.76
N PHE A 255 -11.04 -12.77 -2.88
CA PHE A 255 -11.68 -14.05 -2.57
C PHE A 255 -11.67 -14.98 -3.80
N SER A 256 -10.58 -15.70 -4.01
CA SER A 256 -10.41 -16.61 -5.16
C SER A 256 -9.73 -17.92 -4.77
N ASN A 257 -9.82 -18.92 -5.65
CA ASN A 257 -9.16 -20.22 -5.49
C ASN A 257 -7.81 -20.30 -6.24
N GLU A 258 -7.51 -19.33 -7.09
CA GLU A 258 -6.26 -19.28 -7.88
C GLU A 258 -5.03 -19.13 -6.96
N GLN A 259 -4.15 -20.12 -6.93
CA GLN A 259 -3.00 -20.11 -6.03
C GLN A 259 -1.84 -19.29 -6.59
N ASP A 260 -1.73 -19.15 -7.91
CA ASP A 260 -0.70 -18.33 -8.54
C ASP A 260 -1.00 -16.84 -8.30
N PRO A 261 -0.15 -16.12 -7.55
CA PRO A 261 -0.39 -14.71 -7.26
C PRO A 261 -0.40 -13.84 -8.53
N ILE A 262 0.30 -14.22 -9.59
CA ILE A 262 0.36 -13.45 -10.83
C ILE A 262 -0.96 -13.52 -11.60
N LEU A 263 -1.60 -14.69 -11.61
CA LEU A 263 -2.87 -14.94 -12.31
C LEU A 263 -4.09 -14.63 -11.46
N ARG A 264 -3.88 -14.28 -10.19
CA ARG A 264 -4.93 -13.99 -9.22
C ARG A 264 -5.92 -12.95 -9.74
N THR A 265 -7.19 -13.35 -9.72
CA THR A 265 -8.38 -12.56 -10.02
C THR A 265 -9.51 -13.03 -9.10
N GLY A 266 -10.45 -12.15 -8.75
CA GLY A 266 -11.61 -12.49 -7.91
C GLY A 266 -12.26 -11.26 -7.27
N PRO A 267 -13.36 -11.42 -6.52
CA PRO A 267 -13.97 -10.35 -5.75
C PRO A 267 -12.97 -9.72 -4.76
N PRO A 268 -12.99 -8.39 -4.57
CA PRO A 268 -12.05 -7.69 -3.69
C PRO A 268 -12.30 -8.04 -2.21
N HIS A 269 -11.22 -8.05 -1.43
CA HIS A 269 -11.26 -8.19 0.02
C HIS A 269 -10.83 -6.87 0.67
N ALA A 270 -11.77 -5.90 0.73
CA ALA A 270 -11.51 -4.53 1.12
C ALA A 270 -10.78 -4.39 2.47
N ALA A 271 -11.20 -5.12 3.50
CA ALA A 271 -10.56 -5.09 4.81
C ALA A 271 -9.06 -5.47 4.77
N HIS A 272 -8.68 -6.44 3.93
CA HIS A 272 -7.27 -6.80 3.75
C HIS A 272 -6.51 -5.76 2.91
N GLN A 273 -7.16 -5.19 1.89
CA GLN A 273 -6.57 -4.11 1.08
C GLN A 273 -6.29 -2.86 1.94
N ASP A 274 -7.21 -2.49 2.84
CA ASP A 274 -7.01 -1.41 3.81
C ASP A 274 -5.86 -1.73 4.78
N LEU A 275 -5.82 -2.97 5.30
CA LEU A 275 -4.76 -3.43 6.18
C LEU A 275 -3.36 -3.30 5.54
N LEU A 276 -3.23 -3.67 4.25
CA LEU A 276 -1.96 -3.54 3.52
C LEU A 276 -1.52 -2.07 3.39
N ARG A 277 -2.47 -1.14 3.21
CA ARG A 277 -2.19 0.30 3.18
C ARG A 277 -1.76 0.79 4.55
N GLN A 278 -2.53 0.49 5.59
CA GLN A 278 -2.31 0.96 6.97
C GLN A 278 -1.01 0.43 7.60
N ILE A 279 -0.54 -0.74 7.18
CA ILE A 279 0.76 -1.29 7.62
C ILE A 279 1.92 -0.76 6.75
N GLY A 280 1.64 -0.08 5.64
CA GLY A 280 2.66 0.40 4.71
C GLY A 280 3.26 -0.68 3.81
N ALA A 281 2.66 -1.88 3.75
CA ALA A 281 3.14 -2.98 2.90
C ALA A 281 3.12 -2.62 1.41
N ILE A 282 2.14 -1.81 0.99
CA ILE A 282 2.05 -1.27 -0.38
C ILE A 282 3.26 -0.37 -0.68
N ASN A 283 3.55 0.60 0.18
CA ASN A 283 4.65 1.55 0.01
C ASN A 283 6.01 0.85 0.01
N THR A 284 6.22 -0.10 0.93
CA THR A 284 7.44 -0.91 0.96
C THR A 284 7.61 -1.70 -0.34
N SER A 285 6.53 -2.26 -0.90
CA SER A 285 6.58 -3.01 -2.17
C SER A 285 6.92 -2.13 -3.37
N ILE A 286 6.37 -0.91 -3.42
CA ILE A 286 6.72 0.09 -4.44
C ILE A 286 8.18 0.50 -4.31
N ALA A 287 8.66 0.74 -3.09
CA ALA A 287 10.06 1.08 -2.85
C ALA A 287 11.02 -0.03 -3.30
N ILE A 288 10.67 -1.31 -3.03
CA ILE A 288 11.44 -2.46 -3.54
C ILE A 288 11.44 -2.50 -5.07
N ALA A 289 10.28 -2.31 -5.71
CA ALA A 289 10.20 -2.28 -7.18
C ALA A 289 11.03 -1.14 -7.77
N SER A 290 10.92 0.07 -7.23
CA SER A 290 11.70 1.24 -7.64
C SER A 290 13.19 1.01 -7.47
N HIS A 291 13.62 0.43 -6.35
CA HIS A 291 15.02 0.14 -6.11
C HIS A 291 15.58 -0.89 -7.11
N LEU A 292 14.84 -1.98 -7.36
CA LEU A 292 15.25 -3.03 -8.28
C LEU A 292 15.26 -2.59 -9.75
N LEU A 293 14.44 -1.61 -10.13
CA LEU A 293 14.20 -1.24 -11.54
C LEU A 293 14.80 0.12 -11.93
N ASN A 294 14.96 1.06 -11.00
CA ASN A 294 15.53 2.39 -11.26
C ASN A 294 16.93 2.55 -10.67
N ASP A 295 17.11 2.25 -9.38
CA ASP A 295 18.33 2.63 -8.64
C ASP A 295 19.59 1.90 -9.12
N LEU A 296 19.42 0.82 -9.90
CA LEU A 296 20.52 0.12 -10.56
C LEU A 296 21.07 0.87 -11.80
N ASN A 297 20.42 1.95 -12.24
CA ASN A 297 20.77 2.73 -13.45
C ASN A 297 20.94 1.87 -14.73
N LEU A 298 20.21 0.76 -14.80
CA LEU A 298 20.19 -0.13 -15.96
C LEU A 298 18.93 0.13 -16.82
N PRO A 299 19.06 0.11 -18.16
CA PRO A 299 17.89 0.09 -19.03
C PRO A 299 16.98 -1.10 -18.70
N LEU A 300 15.67 -0.89 -18.62
CA LEU A 300 14.71 -1.94 -18.27
C LEU A 300 14.78 -3.21 -19.15
N PRO A 301 15.01 -3.14 -20.48
CA PRO A 301 15.21 -4.35 -21.30
C PRO A 301 16.43 -5.17 -20.86
N VAL A 302 17.47 -4.48 -20.40
CA VAL A 302 18.68 -5.11 -19.85
C VAL A 302 18.37 -5.79 -18.52
N VAL A 303 17.62 -5.14 -17.62
CA VAL A 303 17.19 -5.76 -16.35
C VAL A 303 16.37 -7.03 -16.62
N LYS A 304 15.41 -6.99 -17.56
CA LYS A 304 14.61 -8.16 -17.95
C LYS A 304 15.47 -9.33 -18.41
N LYS A 305 16.48 -9.06 -19.24
CA LYS A 305 17.34 -10.09 -19.87
C LYS A 305 18.43 -10.61 -18.92
N GLN A 306 19.10 -9.71 -18.21
CA GLN A 306 20.30 -10.03 -17.42
C GLN A 306 20.00 -10.30 -15.94
N LEU A 307 18.91 -9.75 -15.42
CA LEU A 307 18.49 -9.88 -14.02
C LEU A 307 17.04 -10.38 -13.92
N PRO A 308 16.73 -11.58 -14.45
CA PRO A 308 15.36 -12.10 -14.47
C PRO A 308 14.75 -12.27 -13.07
N LEU A 309 15.58 -12.42 -12.04
CA LEU A 309 15.12 -12.47 -10.64
C LEU A 309 14.66 -11.09 -10.15
N ALA A 310 15.43 -10.03 -10.37
CA ALA A 310 15.02 -8.66 -10.04
C ALA A 310 13.70 -8.31 -10.74
N TRP A 311 13.60 -8.72 -12.01
CA TRP A 311 12.38 -8.60 -12.80
C TRP A 311 11.18 -9.32 -12.19
N ARG A 312 11.35 -10.59 -11.79
CA ARG A 312 10.30 -11.40 -11.15
C ARG A 312 9.82 -10.76 -9.84
N LEU A 313 10.74 -10.30 -9.01
CA LEU A 313 10.42 -9.63 -7.74
C LEU A 313 9.65 -8.32 -7.99
N GLY A 314 10.12 -7.48 -8.91
CA GLY A 314 9.42 -6.26 -9.31
C GLY A 314 8.02 -6.53 -9.85
N ARG A 315 7.84 -7.64 -10.58
CA ARG A 315 6.52 -8.06 -11.08
C ARG A 315 5.56 -8.45 -9.96
N LEU A 316 6.04 -9.16 -8.93
CA LEU A 316 5.25 -9.46 -7.74
C LEU A 316 4.86 -8.18 -6.98
N CYS A 317 5.79 -7.21 -6.84
CA CYS A 317 5.48 -5.91 -6.23
C CYS A 317 4.33 -5.20 -6.97
N TYR A 318 4.43 -5.09 -8.30
CA TYR A 318 3.37 -4.45 -9.08
C TYR A 318 2.06 -5.22 -9.07
N LYS A 319 2.10 -6.55 -9.01
CA LYS A 319 0.88 -7.36 -8.85
C LYS A 319 0.21 -7.11 -7.50
N LEU A 320 0.98 -6.92 -6.42
CA LEU A 320 0.41 -6.49 -5.13
C LEU A 320 -0.25 -5.12 -5.23
N VAL A 321 0.39 -4.14 -5.88
CA VAL A 321 -0.19 -2.81 -6.08
C VAL A 321 -1.49 -2.87 -6.88
N GLU A 322 -1.51 -3.66 -7.97
CA GLU A 322 -2.71 -3.93 -8.78
C GLU A 322 -3.83 -4.54 -7.93
N MET A 323 -3.55 -5.59 -7.17
CA MET A 323 -4.57 -6.25 -6.35
C MET A 323 -4.99 -5.40 -5.13
N ALA A 324 -4.10 -4.56 -4.60
CA ALA A 324 -4.41 -3.69 -3.46
C ALA A 324 -5.29 -2.50 -3.87
N SER A 325 -5.21 -2.05 -5.12
CA SER A 325 -6.05 -0.98 -5.67
C SER A 325 -7.36 -1.48 -6.28
N PHE A 326 -7.45 -2.77 -6.59
CA PHE A 326 -8.60 -3.39 -7.26
C PHE A 326 -9.93 -3.07 -6.57
N ASN A 327 -10.77 -2.28 -7.24
CA ASN A 327 -12.06 -1.78 -6.72
C ASN A 327 -11.99 -1.12 -5.32
N HIS A 328 -10.86 -0.49 -4.97
CA HIS A 328 -10.64 0.09 -3.64
C HIS A 328 -10.31 1.61 -3.68
N PRO A 329 -11.33 2.50 -3.62
CA PRO A 329 -11.15 3.94 -3.85
C PRO A 329 -10.08 4.61 -2.99
N THR A 330 -10.02 4.29 -1.69
CA THR A 330 -9.03 4.86 -0.77
C THR A 330 -7.61 4.48 -1.16
N ASN A 331 -7.41 3.24 -1.64
CA ASN A 331 -6.08 2.79 -2.06
C ASN A 331 -5.72 3.36 -3.44
N LYS A 332 -6.70 3.52 -4.34
CA LYS A 332 -6.49 4.21 -5.62
C LYS A 332 -6.01 5.65 -5.41
N LEU A 333 -6.66 6.37 -4.50
CA LEU A 333 -6.25 7.74 -4.12
C LEU A 333 -4.86 7.76 -3.47
N HIS A 334 -4.56 6.84 -2.55
CA HIS A 334 -3.23 6.70 -1.95
C HIS A 334 -2.14 6.49 -3.01
N LEU A 335 -2.42 5.64 -4.01
CA LEU A 335 -1.49 5.24 -5.05
C LEU A 335 -1.36 6.26 -6.20
N SER A 336 -2.26 7.23 -6.31
CA SER A 336 -2.22 8.18 -7.43
C SER A 336 -0.96 9.05 -7.40
N ALA A 337 -0.39 9.31 -6.22
CA ALA A 337 0.87 10.02 -6.06
C ALA A 337 2.06 9.28 -6.68
N GLU A 338 1.99 7.95 -6.75
CA GLU A 338 3.09 7.07 -7.20
C GLU A 338 3.03 6.74 -8.71
N VAL A 339 1.95 7.11 -9.39
CA VAL A 339 1.71 6.80 -10.82
C VAL A 339 2.85 7.26 -11.71
N SER A 340 3.42 8.44 -11.46
CA SER A 340 4.56 8.97 -12.22
C SER A 340 5.75 8.02 -12.19
N GLY A 341 5.96 7.30 -11.09
CA GLY A 341 6.95 6.24 -10.98
C GLY A 341 6.57 5.01 -11.81
N PHE A 342 5.29 4.61 -11.81
CA PHE A 342 4.81 3.44 -12.56
C PHE A 342 5.01 3.62 -14.06
N MET A 343 4.86 4.85 -14.56
CA MET A 343 5.05 5.18 -15.96
C MET A 343 6.47 4.92 -16.47
N LYS A 344 7.49 5.08 -15.62
CA LYS A 344 8.87 4.74 -15.97
C LYS A 344 9.00 3.24 -16.27
N HIS A 345 8.24 2.40 -15.56
CA HIS A 345 8.27 0.94 -15.68
C HIS A 345 7.20 0.36 -16.60
N ALA A 346 6.27 1.17 -17.12
CA ALA A 346 5.17 0.69 -17.97
C ALA A 346 5.67 0.02 -19.26
N ARG A 347 6.82 0.45 -19.82
CA ARG A 347 7.46 -0.16 -21.01
C ARG A 347 7.98 -1.56 -20.76
N ALA A 348 8.31 -1.82 -19.51
CA ALA A 348 9.09 -2.99 -19.16
C ALA A 348 8.26 -4.27 -19.38
N GLU A 349 6.93 -4.22 -19.21
CA GLU A 349 6.09 -5.40 -19.00
C GLU A 349 6.33 -6.08 -17.64
N VAL A 350 6.82 -5.31 -16.66
CA VAL A 350 6.96 -5.75 -15.27
C VAL A 350 5.65 -5.67 -14.48
N GLY A 351 4.52 -5.33 -15.13
CA GLY A 351 3.21 -5.24 -14.48
C GLY A 351 2.81 -3.83 -14.02
N ALA A 352 3.72 -2.85 -14.05
CA ALA A 352 3.43 -1.47 -13.67
C ALA A 352 2.27 -0.84 -14.46
N TYR A 353 2.11 -1.24 -15.73
CA TYR A 353 0.97 -0.86 -16.56
C TYR A 353 -0.37 -1.26 -15.95
N PHE A 354 -0.50 -2.52 -15.49
CA PHE A 354 -1.76 -3.02 -14.93
C PHE A 354 -2.09 -2.34 -13.60
N ALA A 355 -1.07 -2.14 -12.74
CA ALA A 355 -1.21 -1.37 -11.52
C ALA A 355 -1.71 0.07 -11.79
N MET A 356 -1.13 0.75 -12.80
CA MET A 356 -1.54 2.09 -13.20
C MET A 356 -2.97 2.13 -13.74
N VAL A 357 -3.32 1.19 -14.62
CA VAL A 357 -4.69 1.03 -15.15
C VAL A 357 -5.66 0.90 -13.98
N GLU A 358 -5.38 0.01 -13.03
CA GLU A 358 -6.30 -0.23 -11.92
C GLU A 358 -6.46 1.00 -11.02
N VAL A 359 -5.40 1.77 -10.79
CA VAL A 359 -5.46 3.03 -10.02
C VAL A 359 -6.44 4.04 -10.64
N TYR A 360 -6.43 4.22 -11.97
CA TYR A 360 -7.31 5.20 -12.62
C TYR A 360 -8.70 4.66 -12.96
N LYS A 361 -8.81 3.35 -13.16
CA LYS A 361 -10.04 2.72 -13.63
C LYS A 361 -11.21 3.10 -12.73
N ASP A 362 -12.26 3.62 -13.37
CA ASP A 362 -13.53 3.98 -12.75
C ASP A 362 -13.45 4.99 -11.59
N THR A 363 -12.36 5.79 -11.54
CA THR A 363 -12.14 6.79 -10.49
C THR A 363 -12.20 8.21 -11.05
N LYS A 364 -13.41 8.78 -11.10
CA LYS A 364 -13.70 10.07 -11.74
C LYS A 364 -12.85 11.24 -11.22
N SER A 365 -12.58 11.31 -9.92
CA SER A 365 -11.74 12.37 -9.33
C SER A 365 -10.33 12.34 -9.91
N LEU A 366 -9.66 11.19 -9.81
CA LEU A 366 -8.30 10.99 -10.33
C LEU A 366 -8.21 11.22 -11.84
N LEU A 367 -9.24 10.79 -12.60
CA LEU A 367 -9.29 11.02 -14.03
C LEU A 367 -9.46 12.50 -14.40
N ASN A 368 -10.18 13.28 -13.60
CA ASN A 368 -10.32 14.73 -13.81
C ASN A 368 -9.07 15.53 -13.39
N ASP A 369 -8.22 14.94 -12.55
CA ASP A 369 -6.95 15.54 -12.11
C ASP A 369 -5.83 15.37 -13.15
N LEU A 370 -6.05 14.53 -14.18
CA LEU A 370 -5.11 14.40 -15.30
C LEU A 370 -5.00 15.71 -16.06
N SER A 371 -3.78 16.26 -16.05
CA SER A 371 -3.42 17.48 -16.77
C SER A 371 -2.98 17.20 -18.21
N LYS A 372 -2.82 18.27 -18.99
CA LYS A 372 -2.30 18.23 -20.36
C LYS A 372 -0.90 17.58 -20.42
N GLU A 373 -0.06 17.82 -19.43
CA GLU A 373 1.29 17.28 -19.33
C GLU A 373 1.29 15.75 -19.17
N HIS A 374 0.35 15.20 -18.41
CA HIS A 374 0.17 13.76 -18.27
C HIS A 374 -0.17 13.12 -19.62
N PHE A 375 -1.16 13.66 -20.33
CA PHE A 375 -1.52 13.16 -21.66
C PHE A 375 -0.38 13.28 -22.67
N ALA A 376 0.33 14.41 -22.70
CA ALA A 376 1.50 14.57 -23.55
C ALA A 376 2.59 13.52 -23.28
N MET A 377 2.79 13.14 -22.01
CA MET A 377 3.69 12.05 -21.64
C MET A 377 3.23 10.70 -22.20
N TYR A 378 1.96 10.34 -22.03
CA TYR A 378 1.38 9.09 -22.56
C TYR A 378 1.45 9.02 -24.09
N LEU A 379 1.18 10.14 -24.75
CA LEU A 379 1.20 10.26 -26.20
C LEU A 379 2.62 10.19 -26.78
N ARG A 380 3.60 10.87 -26.16
CA ARG A 380 5.02 10.70 -26.48
C ARG A 380 5.44 9.24 -26.34
N PHE A 381 4.95 8.58 -25.28
CA PHE A 381 5.23 7.18 -25.06
C PHE A 381 4.62 6.28 -26.15
N LEU A 382 3.36 6.52 -26.51
CA LEU A 382 2.70 5.83 -27.61
C LEU A 382 3.46 6.05 -28.93
N LYS A 383 3.99 7.25 -29.16
CA LYS A 383 4.80 7.57 -30.34
C LYS A 383 6.09 6.78 -30.43
N THR A 384 6.81 6.65 -29.32
CA THR A 384 8.07 5.89 -29.30
C THR A 384 7.85 4.38 -29.34
N THR A 385 6.81 3.87 -28.66
CA THR A 385 6.66 2.42 -28.42
C THR A 385 5.64 1.73 -29.31
N ARG A 386 4.69 2.49 -29.88
CA ARG A 386 3.51 1.95 -30.60
C ARG A 386 2.74 0.89 -29.80
N SER A 387 2.78 0.97 -28.47
CA SER A 387 2.18 -0.03 -27.58
C SER A 387 0.66 0.08 -27.52
N SER A 388 -0.06 -0.97 -27.93
CA SER A 388 -1.53 -1.08 -27.84
C SER A 388 -2.05 -0.88 -26.42
N ARG A 389 -1.31 -1.34 -25.41
CA ARG A 389 -1.62 -1.13 -23.99
C ARG A 389 -1.79 0.36 -23.63
N ILE A 390 -0.98 1.24 -24.22
CA ILE A 390 -1.07 2.68 -23.91
C ILE A 390 -2.31 3.29 -24.55
N LEU A 391 -2.71 2.79 -25.72
CA LEU A 391 -3.97 3.17 -26.35
C LEU A 391 -5.18 2.70 -25.53
N GLU A 392 -5.12 1.48 -24.99
CA GLU A 392 -6.12 0.96 -24.06
C GLU A 392 -6.20 1.82 -22.80
N PHE A 393 -5.05 2.21 -22.24
CA PHE A 393 -5.03 3.12 -21.09
C PHE A 393 -5.62 4.50 -21.42
N LEU A 394 -5.28 5.09 -22.57
CA LEU A 394 -5.91 6.34 -23.03
C LEU A 394 -7.44 6.17 -23.15
N THR A 395 -7.92 5.02 -23.61
CA THR A 395 -9.35 4.69 -23.66
C THR A 395 -9.99 4.69 -22.28
N ILE A 396 -9.29 4.15 -21.27
CA ILE A 396 -9.72 4.19 -19.86
C ILE A 396 -9.75 5.64 -19.35
N THR A 397 -8.76 6.46 -19.71
CA THR A 397 -8.71 7.85 -19.20
C THR A 397 -9.83 8.76 -19.72
N VAL A 398 -10.49 8.39 -20.82
CA VAL A 398 -11.57 9.17 -21.44
C VAL A 398 -12.97 8.68 -21.07
N ARG A 399 -13.10 7.64 -20.23
CA ARG A 399 -14.38 7.11 -19.76
C ARG A 399 -14.32 6.77 -18.27
N CYS A 400 -15.46 6.81 -17.58
CA CYS A 400 -15.55 6.39 -16.18
C CYS A 400 -16.90 5.69 -15.98
N ASN A 401 -16.91 4.43 -15.53
CA ASN A 401 -18.13 3.64 -15.37
C ASN A 401 -18.98 3.59 -16.66
N GLY A 402 -18.33 3.50 -17.82
CA GLY A 402 -18.98 3.52 -19.14
C GLY A 402 -19.32 4.91 -19.68
N GLU A 403 -19.37 5.94 -18.84
CA GLU A 403 -19.73 7.31 -19.20
C GLU A 403 -18.54 8.08 -19.81
N PRO A 404 -18.75 8.94 -20.82
CA PRO A 404 -17.69 9.72 -21.44
C PRO A 404 -17.23 10.89 -20.56
N LEU A 405 -15.91 11.08 -20.44
CA LEU A 405 -15.30 12.24 -19.80
C LEU A 405 -14.94 13.29 -20.87
N ARG A 406 -15.91 14.14 -21.23
CA ARG A 406 -15.78 15.15 -22.32
C ARG A 406 -14.49 15.98 -22.25
N ARG A 407 -14.09 16.42 -21.05
CA ARG A 407 -12.86 17.18 -20.83
C ARG A 407 -11.63 16.40 -21.33
N ASN A 408 -11.51 15.15 -20.89
CA ASN A 408 -10.38 14.29 -21.25
C ASN A 408 -10.42 13.90 -22.73
N GLN A 409 -11.62 13.61 -23.26
CA GLN A 409 -11.81 13.34 -24.70
C GLN A 409 -11.31 14.49 -25.56
N ASN A 410 -11.67 15.73 -25.23
CA ASN A 410 -11.24 16.91 -25.97
C ASN A 410 -9.71 17.12 -25.88
N MET A 411 -9.11 16.90 -24.70
CA MET A 411 -7.65 16.99 -24.56
C MET A 411 -6.91 15.96 -25.40
N VAL A 412 -7.29 14.68 -25.26
CA VAL A 412 -6.66 13.57 -25.98
C VAL A 412 -6.86 13.72 -27.48
N ALA A 413 -8.07 14.05 -27.93
CA ALA A 413 -8.36 14.26 -29.35
C ALA A 413 -7.53 15.42 -29.92
N GLY A 414 -7.52 16.58 -29.25
CA GLY A 414 -6.74 17.74 -29.69
C GLY A 414 -5.26 17.38 -29.86
N MET A 415 -4.65 16.76 -28.85
CA MET A 415 -3.24 16.35 -28.93
C MET A 415 -2.95 15.29 -30.00
N ILE A 416 -3.86 14.33 -30.19
CA ILE A 416 -3.68 13.30 -31.22
C ILE A 416 -3.69 13.94 -32.61
N PHE A 417 -4.66 14.82 -32.90
CA PHE A 417 -4.78 15.45 -34.21
C PHE A 417 -3.71 16.52 -34.46
N ASP A 418 -3.30 17.26 -33.42
CA ASP A 418 -2.32 18.34 -33.53
C ASP A 418 -0.87 17.82 -33.51
N GLU A 419 -0.53 16.94 -32.56
CA GLU A 419 0.86 16.55 -32.28
C GLU A 419 1.23 15.16 -32.84
N MET A 420 0.22 14.29 -33.03
CA MET A 420 0.43 12.90 -33.43
C MET A 420 -0.19 12.56 -34.79
N ARG A 421 -0.46 13.56 -35.64
CA ARG A 421 -0.97 13.32 -37.00
C ARG A 421 -0.18 12.21 -37.70
N SER A 422 1.16 12.24 -37.60
CA SER A 422 2.11 11.23 -38.12
C SER A 422 1.85 9.77 -37.71
N MET A 423 1.03 9.52 -36.68
CA MET A 423 0.69 8.18 -36.21
C MET A 423 -0.68 7.68 -36.68
N ILE A 424 -1.50 8.58 -37.22
CA ILE A 424 -2.82 8.24 -37.74
C ILE A 424 -2.62 7.80 -39.18
N TYR A 425 -3.00 6.56 -39.48
CA TYR A 425 -3.05 6.08 -40.86
C TYR A 425 -4.33 6.60 -41.50
N GLN A 426 -4.20 7.14 -42.71
CA GLN A 426 -5.33 7.44 -43.57
C GLN A 426 -5.71 6.18 -44.32
N VAL A 427 -6.96 5.74 -44.14
CA VAL A 427 -7.52 4.60 -44.87
C VAL A 427 -8.16 5.15 -46.15
N GLU A 428 -7.69 4.70 -47.30
CA GLU A 428 -8.26 4.99 -48.62
C GLU A 428 -8.83 3.69 -49.20
N ILE A 429 -10.12 3.70 -49.53
CA ILE A 429 -10.79 2.56 -50.15
C ILE A 429 -10.79 2.83 -51.65
N THR A 430 -10.15 1.96 -52.43
CA THR A 430 -10.14 1.99 -53.90
C THR A 430 -11.12 0.95 -54.45
N GLU A 431 -11.31 0.89 -55.78
CA GLU A 431 -12.18 -0.11 -56.40
C GLU A 431 -11.69 -1.55 -56.16
N ASP A 432 -10.37 -1.72 -55.99
CA ASP A 432 -9.72 -3.03 -55.92
C ASP A 432 -9.13 -3.36 -54.53
N ASP A 433 -8.91 -2.38 -53.63
CA ASP A 433 -8.20 -2.61 -52.36
C ASP A 433 -8.46 -1.55 -51.25
N ILE A 434 -7.94 -1.81 -50.04
CA ILE A 434 -7.84 -0.86 -48.93
C ILE A 434 -6.38 -0.45 -48.77
N LEU A 435 -6.08 0.82 -49.06
CA LEU A 435 -4.75 1.40 -48.89
C LEU A 435 -4.65 2.10 -47.54
N LEU A 436 -3.56 1.83 -46.81
CA LEU A 436 -3.22 2.58 -45.59
C LEU A 436 -2.08 3.53 -45.91
N ARG A 437 -2.36 4.83 -45.93
CA ARG A 437 -1.35 5.87 -46.08
C ARG A 437 -0.91 6.38 -44.73
N ASP A 438 0.39 6.48 -44.52
CA ASP A 438 0.90 7.30 -43.43
C ASP A 438 0.88 8.79 -43.82
N VAL A 439 1.36 9.66 -42.93
CA VAL A 439 1.37 11.11 -43.18
C VAL A 439 2.40 11.56 -44.21
N SER A 440 3.36 10.69 -44.57
CA SER A 440 4.26 10.95 -45.70
C SER A 440 3.60 10.65 -47.05
N GLY A 441 2.39 10.06 -47.04
CA GLY A 441 1.66 9.68 -48.25
C GLY A 441 2.11 8.34 -48.84
N LEU A 442 3.06 7.66 -48.18
CA LEU A 442 3.48 6.31 -48.55
C LEU A 442 2.32 5.34 -48.28
N ALA A 443 1.83 4.72 -49.35
CA ALA A 443 0.80 3.70 -49.27
C ALA A 443 1.42 2.37 -48.84
N MET A 444 0.88 1.78 -47.77
CA MET A 444 1.08 0.38 -47.41
C MET A 444 -0.18 -0.39 -47.84
N GLU A 445 0.01 -1.47 -48.57
CA GLU A 445 -1.07 -2.42 -48.88
C GLU A 445 -1.59 -3.06 -47.57
N ALA A 446 -2.89 -3.30 -47.49
CA ALA A 446 -3.54 -3.84 -46.30
C ALA A 446 -2.97 -5.19 -45.86
N ASP A 447 -2.54 -6.04 -46.80
CA ASP A 447 -1.91 -7.33 -46.50
C ASP A 447 -0.55 -7.18 -45.83
N THR A 448 0.23 -6.19 -46.26
CA THR A 448 1.50 -5.82 -45.62
C THR A 448 1.26 -5.32 -44.20
N PHE A 449 0.20 -4.54 -43.99
CA PHE A 449 -0.20 -4.09 -42.66
C PHE A 449 -0.70 -5.24 -41.77
N ASN A 450 -1.47 -6.18 -42.30
CA ASN A 450 -1.94 -7.35 -41.54
C ASN A 450 -0.77 -8.22 -41.07
N ASN A 451 0.26 -8.38 -41.89
CA ASN A 451 1.49 -9.07 -41.50
C ASN A 451 2.28 -8.29 -40.44
N PHE A 452 2.34 -6.96 -40.55
CA PHE A 452 2.94 -6.08 -39.54
C PHE A 452 2.17 -6.11 -38.20
N ALA A 453 0.84 -6.07 -38.25
CA ALA A 453 -0.05 -6.05 -37.08
C ALA A 453 -0.06 -7.38 -36.31
N LYS A 454 0.20 -8.50 -36.99
CA LYS A 454 0.36 -9.82 -36.38
C LYS A 454 1.68 -10.00 -35.62
N GLY A 455 2.59 -9.01 -35.66
CA GLY A 455 3.88 -9.09 -34.98
C GLY A 455 4.83 -10.13 -35.58
N THR A 456 4.49 -10.68 -36.74
CA THR A 456 5.43 -11.40 -37.61
C THR A 456 6.37 -10.36 -38.19
N GLU A 457 7.60 -10.30 -37.69
CA GLU A 457 8.67 -9.56 -38.37
C GLU A 457 8.67 -10.01 -39.84
N PRO A 458 8.57 -9.10 -40.82
CA PRO A 458 8.76 -9.50 -42.21
C PRO A 458 10.14 -10.14 -42.32
N GLU A 459 10.22 -11.33 -42.95
CA GLU A 459 11.50 -11.93 -43.35
C GLU A 459 12.35 -10.81 -43.93
N ALA A 460 13.54 -10.61 -43.37
CA ALA A 460 14.40 -9.47 -43.65
C ALA A 460 14.51 -9.26 -45.17
N ALA A 461 13.78 -8.27 -45.68
CA ALA A 461 13.90 -7.88 -47.07
C ALA A 461 15.35 -7.40 -47.24
N THR A 462 16.08 -8.09 -48.12
CA THR A 462 17.43 -7.71 -48.55
C THR A 462 17.45 -6.21 -48.82
N PRO A 463 18.38 -5.44 -48.22
CA PRO A 463 18.46 -4.01 -48.49
C PRO A 463 18.66 -3.80 -50.00
N PRO A 464 17.99 -2.81 -50.61
CA PRO A 464 18.21 -2.50 -52.01
C PRO A 464 19.70 -2.20 -52.23
N PRO A 465 20.29 -2.66 -53.35
CA PRO A 465 21.69 -2.40 -53.65
C PRO A 465 21.94 -0.88 -53.68
N PRO A 466 23.11 -0.41 -53.21
CA PRO A 466 23.43 1.01 -53.22
C PRO A 466 23.37 1.53 -54.66
N PHE A 467 22.58 2.58 -54.87
CA PHE A 467 22.57 3.34 -56.12
C PHE A 467 23.98 3.88 -56.39
N TYR A 468 24.67 3.27 -57.35
CA TYR A 468 25.84 3.87 -57.98
C TYR A 468 25.38 5.12 -58.74
N ALA A 469 25.79 6.29 -58.27
CA ALA A 469 25.73 7.51 -59.04
C ALA A 469 26.70 7.36 -60.23
N GLY A 470 26.16 6.96 -61.38
CA GLY A 470 26.86 6.96 -62.65
C GLY A 470 27.19 8.40 -63.05
N GLY A 471 28.47 8.73 -63.05
CA GLY A 471 28.98 9.96 -63.64
C GLY A 471 28.73 9.97 -65.15
N ILE A 472 28.15 11.07 -65.63
CA ILE A 472 28.04 11.40 -67.06
C ILE A 472 29.36 12.07 -67.47
N ARG A 473 29.97 11.56 -68.55
CA ARG A 473 31.03 12.23 -69.32
C ARG A 473 30.42 13.23 -70.30
#